data_AF-A0A9N9MH57-F1
#
_entry.id   AF-A0A9N9MH57-F1
#
_cell.length_a   1.000
_cell.length_b   1.000
_cell.length_c   1.000
_cell.angle_alpha   90.00
_cell.angle_beta   90.00
_cell.angle_gamma   90.00
#
_symmetry.space_group_name_H-M   'P 1'
#
loop_
_entity.id
_entity.type
_entity.pdbx_description
1 polymer ?
#
loop_
_entity_poly.entity_id
_entity_poly.type
_entity_poly.pdbx_seq_one_letter_code
_entity_poly.pdbx_strand_id
1 'polypeptide(L)'
;MGENLEITYDFKDNFYTVVGNGEFHYRLQNDSDFSDEYFASLTKKNYFPIDSVDSQGCQQKSNNQCDIGNKQNTGFGASCDPTPSTSTDFQSLWSSCSDIETNPKTEFKWTKQVTLLLLNLYKEKNEQFRNSKIKNKDIWSKILKEFQNKGYIVTIDLLDRKFRNMKKTYKDNKDKKKDYWGIIHNMGIF
;
A
#
# COMPACT_ATOMS: atom_id res chain seq x y z
N MET A 1 -8.42 -38.58 13.16
CA MET A 1 -7.72 -37.31 12.86
C MET A 1 -8.13 -36.95 11.44
N GLY A 2 -8.96 -35.92 11.25
CA GLY A 2 -9.40 -35.52 9.91
C GLY A 2 -8.33 -34.65 9.27
N GLU A 3 -7.83 -35.05 8.11
CA GLU A 3 -6.88 -34.27 7.33
C GLU A 3 -7.61 -33.07 6.73
N ASN A 4 -7.06 -31.86 6.94
CA ASN A 4 -7.53 -30.69 6.22
C ASN A 4 -6.90 -30.72 4.83
N LEU A 5 -7.74 -30.60 3.81
CA LEU A 5 -7.34 -30.54 2.41
C LEU A 5 -7.29 -29.09 1.97
N GLU A 6 -6.39 -28.80 1.03
CA GLU A 6 -6.28 -27.51 0.36
C GLU A 6 -6.68 -27.71 -1.10
N ILE A 7 -7.80 -27.13 -1.51
CA ILE A 7 -8.34 -27.28 -2.86
C ILE A 7 -8.56 -25.89 -3.48
N THR A 8 -8.19 -25.75 -4.74
CA THR A 8 -8.40 -24.53 -5.53
C THR A 8 -9.66 -24.66 -6.38
N TYR A 9 -10.53 -23.66 -6.30
CA TYR A 9 -11.82 -23.59 -6.99
C TYR A 9 -11.83 -22.44 -7.99
N ASP A 10 -12.38 -22.67 -9.18
CA ASP A 10 -12.69 -21.63 -10.15
C ASP A 10 -14.14 -21.17 -9.93
N PHE A 11 -14.32 -19.89 -9.63
CA PHE A 11 -15.64 -19.30 -9.41
C PHE A 11 -15.66 -17.85 -9.95
N LYS A 12 -16.51 -17.57 -10.94
CA LYS A 12 -16.69 -16.25 -11.58
C LYS A 12 -15.35 -15.64 -12.03
N ASP A 13 -14.59 -16.39 -12.83
CA ASP A 13 -13.28 -16.01 -13.38
C ASP A 13 -12.19 -15.72 -12.33
N ASN A 14 -12.37 -16.24 -11.11
CA ASN A 14 -11.43 -16.08 -10.00
C ASN A 14 -11.09 -17.44 -9.36
N PHE A 15 -9.82 -17.62 -9.02
CA PHE A 15 -9.34 -18.83 -8.34
C PHE A 15 -9.29 -18.62 -6.82
N TYR A 16 -9.98 -19.47 -6.08
CA TYR A 16 -10.04 -19.45 -4.61
C TYR A 16 -9.42 -20.71 -4.03
N THR A 17 -8.35 -20.54 -3.24
CA THR A 17 -7.77 -21.63 -2.46
C THR A 17 -8.45 -21.72 -1.10
N VAL A 18 -9.07 -22.87 -0.83
CA VAL A 18 -9.86 -23.11 0.38
C VAL A 18 -9.24 -24.28 1.13
N VAL A 19 -9.00 -24.09 2.43
CA VAL A 19 -8.49 -25.12 3.33
C VAL A 19 -9.64 -25.60 4.22
N GLY A 20 -9.98 -26.88 4.16
CA GLY A 20 -11.10 -27.41 4.92
C GLY A 20 -11.14 -28.93 5.00
N ASN A 21 -12.15 -29.44 5.69
CA ASN A 21 -12.40 -30.88 5.77
C ASN A 21 -12.95 -31.40 4.43
N GLY A 22 -12.75 -32.69 4.13
CA GLY A 22 -13.32 -33.35 2.96
C GLY A 22 -14.84 -33.15 2.83
N GLU A 23 -15.58 -33.20 3.93
CA GLU A 23 -17.03 -32.93 3.95
C GLU A 23 -17.36 -31.49 3.53
N PHE A 24 -16.53 -30.54 3.93
CA PHE A 24 -16.70 -29.14 3.54
C PHE A 24 -16.47 -28.96 2.03
N HIS A 25 -15.44 -29.60 1.48
CA HIS A 25 -15.17 -29.59 0.05
C HIS A 25 -16.25 -30.30 -0.76
N TYR A 26 -16.81 -31.40 -0.24
CA TYR A 26 -17.94 -32.10 -0.84
C TYR A 26 -19.18 -31.21 -0.94
N ARG A 27 -19.53 -30.52 0.15
CA ARG A 27 -20.63 -29.55 0.15
C ARG A 27 -20.36 -28.40 -0.81
N LEU A 28 -19.14 -27.87 -0.82
CA LEU A 28 -18.77 -26.75 -1.70
C LEU A 28 -18.80 -27.10 -3.20
N GLN A 29 -18.68 -28.38 -3.57
CA GLN A 29 -18.77 -28.83 -4.97
C GLN A 29 -20.18 -29.21 -5.40
N ASN A 30 -21.00 -29.74 -4.49
CA ASN A 30 -22.30 -30.32 -4.83
C ASN A 30 -23.49 -29.41 -4.52
N ASP A 31 -23.33 -28.44 -3.62
CA ASP A 31 -24.38 -27.51 -3.22
C ASP A 31 -24.09 -26.12 -3.82
N SER A 32 -24.84 -25.79 -4.89
CA SER A 32 -24.69 -24.51 -5.61
C SER A 32 -24.97 -23.33 -4.69
N ASP A 33 -26.05 -23.38 -3.92
CA ASP A 33 -26.46 -22.29 -3.02
C ASP A 33 -25.40 -22.04 -1.94
N PHE A 34 -24.83 -23.11 -1.39
CA PHE A 34 -23.76 -23.03 -0.40
C PHE A 34 -22.46 -22.47 -1.00
N SER A 35 -22.08 -22.92 -2.21
CA SER A 35 -20.88 -22.41 -2.89
C SER A 35 -21.04 -20.93 -3.24
N ASP A 36 -22.21 -20.54 -3.76
CA ASP A 36 -22.56 -19.16 -4.09
C ASP A 36 -22.53 -18.29 -2.84
N GLU A 37 -23.14 -18.71 -1.73
CA GLU A 37 -23.12 -17.97 -0.48
C GLU A 37 -21.70 -17.86 0.09
N TYR A 38 -20.94 -18.95 0.07
CA TYR A 38 -19.58 -18.98 0.59
C TYR A 38 -18.66 -18.04 -0.21
N PHE A 39 -18.61 -18.18 -1.54
CA PHE A 39 -17.81 -17.31 -2.39
C PHE A 39 -18.40 -15.88 -2.46
N ALA A 40 -19.72 -15.70 -2.35
CA ALA A 40 -20.34 -14.38 -2.17
C ALA A 40 -19.93 -13.74 -0.84
N SER A 41 -19.74 -14.52 0.23
CA SER A 41 -19.25 -14.00 1.51
C SER A 41 -17.77 -13.62 1.43
N LEU A 42 -16.98 -14.37 0.64
CA LEU A 42 -15.58 -14.06 0.38
C LEU A 42 -15.43 -12.81 -0.49
N THR A 43 -16.31 -12.62 -1.48
CA THR A 43 -16.38 -11.40 -2.31
C THR A 43 -16.99 -10.22 -1.56
N LYS A 44 -18.01 -10.41 -0.70
CA LYS A 44 -18.49 -9.35 0.23
C LYS A 44 -17.41 -8.89 1.21
N LYS A 45 -16.43 -9.76 1.52
CA LYS A 45 -15.22 -9.40 2.26
C LYS A 45 -14.05 -8.93 1.37
N ASN A 46 -14.07 -9.15 0.05
CA ASN A 46 -12.93 -8.89 -0.85
C ASN A 46 -13.15 -8.36 -2.28
N TYR A 47 -14.33 -7.92 -2.73
CA TYR A 47 -14.47 -7.32 -4.06
C TYR A 47 -15.66 -6.35 -4.20
N PHE A 48 -15.33 -5.11 -4.55
CA PHE A 48 -16.20 -4.21 -5.30
C PHE A 48 -15.96 -4.49 -6.80
N PRO A 49 -17.02 -4.61 -7.63
CA PRO A 49 -16.93 -4.92 -9.05
C PRO A 49 -16.04 -3.95 -9.85
N ILE A 50 -15.23 -4.49 -10.76
CA ILE A 50 -14.72 -3.75 -11.91
C ILE A 50 -15.70 -4.08 -13.05
N ASP A 51 -16.65 -3.20 -13.33
CA ASP A 51 -17.53 -3.38 -14.48
C ASP A 51 -16.79 -2.97 -15.76
N SER A 52 -16.78 -3.92 -16.68
CA SER A 52 -16.41 -3.79 -18.08
C SER A 52 -17.42 -2.89 -18.80
N VAL A 53 -16.88 -1.97 -19.60
CA VAL A 53 -17.39 -1.47 -20.89
C VAL A 53 -18.92 -1.40 -21.04
N ASP A 54 -19.45 -0.17 -21.06
CA ASP A 54 -20.31 0.23 -22.16
C ASP A 54 -20.05 1.68 -22.58
N SER A 55 -19.88 1.82 -23.89
CA SER A 55 -19.64 3.06 -24.60
C SER A 55 -20.96 3.75 -24.85
N GLN A 56 -21.19 4.99 -24.38
CA GLN A 56 -21.92 6.03 -25.11
C GLN A 56 -21.40 7.41 -24.69
N GLY A 57 -20.98 8.19 -25.68
CA GLY A 57 -20.27 9.45 -25.50
C GLY A 57 -21.14 10.67 -25.23
N CYS A 58 -20.48 11.77 -24.89
CA CYS A 58 -20.93 13.09 -25.33
C CYS A 58 -19.71 14.01 -25.52
N GLN A 59 -19.66 14.64 -26.68
CA GLN A 59 -18.63 15.57 -27.13
C GLN A 59 -19.03 17.02 -26.81
N GLN A 60 -18.00 17.86 -26.60
CA GLN A 60 -17.97 19.32 -26.82
C GLN A 60 -18.80 20.19 -25.84
N LYS A 61 -18.47 21.42 -25.44
CA LYS A 61 -17.43 22.47 -25.63
C LYS A 61 -17.77 23.49 -24.51
N SER A 62 -16.89 24.24 -23.85
CA SER A 62 -16.22 25.43 -24.39
C SER A 62 -15.54 26.19 -23.24
N ASN A 63 -14.31 26.63 -23.52
CA ASN A 63 -13.65 27.91 -23.19
C ASN A 63 -14.15 28.70 -21.98
N ASN A 64 -13.21 29.03 -21.08
CA ASN A 64 -12.89 30.43 -20.79
C ASN A 64 -11.45 30.56 -20.25
N GLN A 65 -10.66 31.23 -21.06
CA GLN A 65 -9.35 31.79 -20.75
C GLN A 65 -9.52 33.08 -19.95
N CYS A 66 -8.66 33.29 -18.96
CA CYS A 66 -8.23 34.64 -18.60
C CYS A 66 -6.74 34.61 -18.25
N ASP A 67 -6.05 35.59 -18.82
CA ASP A 67 -4.62 35.71 -18.96
C ASP A 67 -4.16 36.97 -18.20
N ILE A 68 -2.87 36.99 -17.86
CA ILE A 68 -2.02 38.17 -17.58
C ILE A 68 -2.12 38.84 -16.20
N GLY A 69 -0.98 38.90 -15.50
CA GLY A 69 -0.75 39.84 -14.40
C GLY A 69 0.54 39.65 -13.57
N ASN A 70 1.71 39.71 -14.21
CA ASN A 70 3.07 39.68 -13.62
C ASN A 70 3.38 40.92 -12.74
N LYS A 71 4.01 40.79 -11.56
CA LYS A 71 4.97 41.77 -10.99
C LYS A 71 5.99 41.13 -10.03
N GLN A 72 7.23 41.58 -10.22
CA GLN A 72 8.50 41.24 -9.58
C GLN A 72 8.69 41.97 -8.23
N ASN A 73 9.58 41.50 -7.34
CA ASN A 73 10.86 42.17 -6.97
C ASN A 73 11.40 41.83 -5.54
N THR A 74 12.75 41.82 -5.42
CA THR A 74 13.67 41.96 -4.25
C THR A 74 13.55 40.97 -3.07
N GLY A 75 14.58 40.32 -2.53
CA GLY A 75 16.03 40.59 -2.52
C GLY A 75 16.48 41.06 -1.13
N PHE A 76 16.91 40.14 -0.25
CA PHE A 76 17.83 40.43 0.86
C PHE A 76 18.65 39.18 1.17
N GLY A 77 19.95 39.28 0.92
CA GLY A 77 20.93 38.35 1.45
C GLY A 77 21.43 38.80 2.82
N ALA A 78 21.83 37.84 3.64
CA ALA A 78 22.92 38.01 4.59
C ALA A 78 23.56 36.64 4.82
N SER A 79 24.86 36.59 4.59
CA SER A 79 25.79 35.50 4.90
C SER A 79 26.71 36.01 6.01
N CYS A 80 26.95 35.20 7.04
CA CYS A 80 28.29 34.86 7.51
C CYS A 80 28.27 33.84 8.68
N ASP A 81 29.02 32.74 8.48
CA ASP A 81 29.56 31.77 9.46
C ASP A 81 30.61 32.44 10.40
N PRO A 82 31.12 31.83 11.52
CA PRO A 82 31.41 30.39 11.72
C PRO A 82 31.24 29.76 13.14
N THR A 83 31.22 28.42 13.12
CA THR A 83 31.39 27.37 14.17
C THR A 83 32.57 27.59 15.16
N PRO A 84 32.69 26.94 16.37
CA PRO A 84 32.50 25.49 16.54
C PRO A 84 32.10 24.92 17.94
N SER A 85 31.88 23.59 17.92
CA SER A 85 32.22 22.62 18.99
C SER A 85 31.14 22.15 19.99
N THR A 86 30.65 20.94 19.66
CA THR A 86 30.72 19.73 20.52
C THR A 86 29.50 19.36 21.37
N SER A 87 29.18 18.07 21.26
CA SER A 87 28.46 17.22 22.21
C SER A 87 26.94 17.10 22.04
N THR A 88 26.59 16.00 21.36
CA THR A 88 25.60 15.01 21.83
C THR A 88 24.17 15.49 22.05
N ASP A 89 23.29 15.22 21.09
CA ASP A 89 22.01 14.51 21.31
C ASP A 89 21.16 14.49 20.03
N PHE A 90 21.49 13.56 19.11
CA PHE A 90 20.69 13.25 17.93
C PHE A 90 19.47 12.36 18.25
N GLN A 91 18.76 12.65 19.34
CA GLN A 91 17.55 11.92 19.74
C GLN A 91 16.41 12.80 20.28
N SER A 92 16.37 14.09 19.94
CA SER A 92 15.22 14.93 20.31
C SER A 92 14.81 15.93 19.22
N LEU A 93 14.52 15.40 18.02
CA LEU A 93 13.80 16.10 16.94
C LEU A 93 12.58 15.29 16.49
N TRP A 94 11.81 14.76 17.45
CA TRP A 94 10.45 14.26 17.21
C TRP A 94 9.37 15.31 17.54
N SER A 95 9.72 16.41 18.20
CA SER A 95 8.71 17.38 18.62
C SER A 95 8.46 18.46 17.57
N SER A 96 7.29 18.30 16.95
CA SER A 96 6.42 19.32 16.37
C SER A 96 6.80 19.96 15.04
N CYS A 97 5.98 19.67 14.03
CA CYS A 97 5.39 20.69 13.17
C CYS A 97 4.13 20.09 12.53
N SER A 98 2.96 20.43 13.07
CA SER A 98 1.79 20.93 12.33
C SER A 98 0.60 21.04 13.29
N ASP A 99 0.53 22.14 14.03
CA ASP A 99 -0.78 22.69 14.39
C ASP A 99 -1.38 23.26 13.10
N ILE A 100 -2.18 22.43 12.42
CA ILE A 100 -3.17 22.90 11.45
C ILE A 100 -4.50 22.33 11.92
N GLU A 101 -5.21 23.15 12.68
CA GLU A 101 -6.64 23.03 12.98
C GLU A 101 -7.42 22.83 11.65
N THR A 102 -7.84 21.60 11.34
CA THR A 102 -8.82 21.37 10.25
C THR A 102 -9.62 20.09 10.47
N ASN A 103 -10.87 20.28 10.95
CA ASN A 103 -12.04 19.41 10.72
C ASN A 103 -11.93 17.99 11.34
N PRO A 104 -13.01 17.24 11.64
CA PRO A 104 -12.89 15.85 12.06
C PRO A 104 -12.47 15.02 10.84
N LYS A 105 -11.17 15.06 10.56
CA LYS A 105 -10.49 14.40 9.47
C LYS A 105 -10.45 12.93 9.84
N THR A 106 -11.35 12.15 9.25
CA THR A 106 -11.36 10.69 9.33
C THR A 106 -9.93 10.19 9.07
N GLU A 107 -9.27 9.71 10.12
CA GLU A 107 -7.90 9.24 10.05
C GLU A 107 -7.81 8.12 9.01
N PHE A 108 -6.83 8.22 8.10
CA PHE A 108 -6.68 7.21 7.06
C PHE A 108 -6.30 5.86 7.69
N LYS A 109 -7.21 4.89 7.61
CA LYS A 109 -6.99 3.56 8.16
C LYS A 109 -6.37 2.61 7.14
N TRP A 110 -5.21 2.06 7.48
CA TRP A 110 -4.57 1.01 6.70
C TRP A 110 -5.31 -0.33 6.85
N THR A 111 -6.21 -0.62 5.92
CA THR A 111 -6.84 -1.94 5.82
C THR A 111 -5.91 -2.93 5.09
N LYS A 112 -6.22 -4.23 5.19
CA LYS A 112 -5.50 -5.27 4.44
C LYS A 112 -5.53 -5.00 2.94
N GLN A 113 -6.68 -4.59 2.40
CA GLN A 113 -6.85 -4.32 0.97
C GLN A 113 -5.98 -3.16 0.49
N VAL A 114 -6.00 -2.05 1.22
CA VAL A 114 -5.18 -0.86 0.93
C VAL A 114 -3.68 -1.22 0.97
N THR A 115 -3.30 -2.06 1.93
CA THR A 115 -1.91 -2.51 2.07
C THR A 115 -1.49 -3.44 0.92
N LEU A 116 -2.39 -4.34 0.48
CA LEU A 116 -2.16 -5.20 -0.69
C LEU A 116 -2.07 -4.40 -1.98
N LEU A 117 -2.93 -3.38 -2.15
CA LEU A 117 -2.86 -2.46 -3.27
C LEU A 117 -1.49 -1.78 -3.35
N LEU A 118 -0.97 -1.29 -2.22
CA LEU A 118 0.37 -0.69 -2.15
C LEU A 118 1.45 -1.66 -2.62
N LEU A 119 1.41 -2.91 -2.15
CA LEU A 119 2.38 -3.94 -2.50
C LEU A 119 2.32 -4.33 -3.98
N ASN A 120 1.12 -4.46 -4.54
CA ASN A 120 0.91 -4.81 -5.95
C ASN A 120 1.46 -3.71 -6.86
N LEU A 121 1.06 -2.46 -6.61
CA LEU A 121 1.55 -1.30 -7.38
C LEU A 121 3.07 -1.13 -7.25
N TYR A 122 3.62 -1.37 -6.06
CA TYR A 122 5.07 -1.36 -5.87
C TYR A 122 5.76 -2.47 -6.68
N LYS A 123 5.20 -3.69 -6.68
CA LYS A 123 5.76 -4.83 -7.42
C LYS A 123 5.84 -4.55 -8.91
N GLU A 124 4.79 -3.97 -9.50
CA GLU A 124 4.75 -3.56 -10.91
C GLU A 124 5.78 -2.48 -11.24
N LYS A 125 5.98 -1.52 -10.32
CA LYS A 125 6.91 -0.39 -10.53
C LYS A 125 8.32 -0.67 -9.99
N ASN A 126 8.59 -1.86 -9.47
CA ASN A 126 9.86 -2.23 -8.85
C ASN A 126 11.05 -2.10 -9.81
N GLU A 127 10.85 -2.36 -11.10
CA GLU A 127 11.87 -2.15 -12.13
C GLU A 127 12.25 -0.68 -12.28
N GLN A 128 11.26 0.22 -12.17
CA GLN A 128 11.49 1.67 -12.22
C GLN A 128 12.28 2.14 -10.99
N PHE A 129 12.03 1.55 -9.81
CA PHE A 129 12.79 1.87 -8.60
C PHE A 129 14.26 1.42 -8.68
N ARG A 130 14.58 0.43 -9.51
CA ARG A 130 15.97 0.00 -9.77
C ARG A 130 16.67 0.91 -10.76
N ASN A 131 15.92 1.65 -11.59
CA ASN A 131 16.47 2.52 -12.60
C ASN A 131 16.87 3.88 -11.99
N SER A 132 18.18 4.11 -11.88
CA SER A 132 18.75 5.37 -11.35
C SER A 132 18.34 6.63 -12.12
N LYS A 133 17.88 6.49 -13.38
CA LYS A 133 17.42 7.62 -14.20
C LYS A 133 16.07 8.20 -13.72
N ILE A 134 15.28 7.43 -12.98
CA ILE A 134 13.95 7.83 -12.51
C ILE A 134 14.04 8.15 -11.02
N LYS A 135 13.56 9.32 -10.60
CA LYS A 135 13.56 9.68 -9.18
C LYS A 135 12.49 8.87 -8.45
N ASN A 136 12.83 8.33 -7.28
CA ASN A 136 11.88 7.57 -6.45
C ASN A 136 10.59 8.35 -6.14
N LYS A 137 10.70 9.68 -5.95
CA LYS A 137 9.55 10.56 -5.71
C LYS A 137 8.56 10.54 -6.89
N ASP A 138 9.04 10.44 -8.12
CA ASP A 138 8.17 10.40 -9.30
C ASP A 138 7.43 9.07 -9.38
N ILE A 139 8.08 7.97 -8.99
CA ILE A 139 7.47 6.65 -8.93
C ILE A 139 6.39 6.62 -7.85
N TRP A 140 6.69 7.14 -6.65
CA TRP A 140 5.70 7.28 -5.59
C TRP A 140 4.53 8.19 -6.00
N SER A 141 4.79 9.24 -6.78
CA SER A 141 3.73 10.11 -7.32
C SER A 141 2.81 9.34 -8.28
N LYS A 142 3.35 8.44 -9.11
CA LYS A 142 2.53 7.55 -9.95
C LYS A 142 1.67 6.61 -9.11
N ILE A 143 2.24 6.02 -8.05
CA ILE A 143 1.50 5.15 -7.13
C ILE A 143 0.39 5.94 -6.43
N LEU A 144 0.67 7.18 -5.98
CA LEU A 144 -0.34 8.05 -5.38
C LEU A 144 -1.54 8.27 -6.32
N LYS A 145 -1.29 8.52 -7.61
CA LYS A 145 -2.37 8.70 -8.60
C LYS A 145 -3.27 7.47 -8.68
N GLU A 146 -2.72 6.26 -8.66
CA GLU A 146 -3.51 5.02 -8.64
C GLU A 146 -4.36 4.88 -7.37
N PHE A 147 -3.85 5.34 -6.22
CA PHE A 147 -4.61 5.40 -4.97
C PHE A 147 -5.77 6.40 -5.06
N GLN A 148 -5.51 7.60 -5.61
CA GLN A 148 -6.52 8.64 -5.79
C GLN A 148 -7.61 8.20 -6.77
N ASN A 149 -7.24 7.51 -7.86
CA ASN A 149 -8.19 6.94 -8.82
C ASN A 149 -9.13 5.91 -8.17
N LYS A 150 -8.68 5.24 -7.12
CA LYS A 150 -9.48 4.29 -6.33
C LYS A 150 -10.24 4.95 -5.16
N GLY A 151 -10.22 6.28 -5.07
CA GLY A 151 -10.95 7.05 -4.07
C GLY A 151 -10.23 7.19 -2.72
N TYR A 152 -8.95 6.82 -2.62
CA TYR A 152 -8.20 6.96 -1.37
C TYR A 152 -7.55 8.34 -1.25
N ILE A 153 -7.84 9.04 -0.15
CA ILE A 153 -7.23 10.33 0.18
C ILE A 153 -5.96 10.07 0.99
N VAL A 154 -4.81 9.97 0.31
CA VAL A 154 -3.49 9.70 0.91
C VAL A 154 -2.43 10.65 0.36
N THR A 155 -1.27 10.70 1.02
CA THR A 155 -0.09 11.47 0.57
C THR A 155 1.07 10.56 0.23
N ILE A 156 2.01 11.05 -0.59
CA ILE A 156 3.24 10.31 -0.97
C ILE A 156 4.01 9.88 0.28
N ASP A 157 4.17 10.78 1.25
CA ASP A 157 4.91 10.50 2.48
C ASP A 157 4.26 9.39 3.30
N LEU A 158 2.93 9.31 3.31
CA LEU A 158 2.19 8.27 4.02
C LEU A 158 2.41 6.89 3.37
N LEU A 159 2.38 6.83 2.03
CA LEU A 159 2.66 5.61 1.27
C LEU A 159 4.10 5.13 1.49
N ASP A 160 5.07 6.04 1.32
CA ASP A 160 6.49 5.72 1.49
C ASP A 160 6.82 5.32 2.93
N ARG A 161 6.31 6.03 3.93
CA ARG A 161 6.47 5.68 5.35
C ARG A 161 5.92 4.30 5.65
N LYS A 162 4.70 4.00 5.19
CA LYS A 162 4.07 2.68 5.38
C LYS A 162 4.93 1.58 4.76
N PHE A 163 5.39 1.77 3.53
CA PHE A 163 6.20 0.79 2.82
C PHE A 163 7.54 0.54 3.52
N ARG A 164 8.25 1.61 3.93
CA ARG A 164 9.50 1.51 4.70
C ARG A 164 9.31 0.73 5.99
N ASN A 165 8.25 1.01 6.74
CA ASN A 165 7.93 0.29 7.98
C ASN A 165 7.69 -1.20 7.71
N MET A 166 6.91 -1.53 6.69
CA MET A 166 6.66 -2.93 6.32
C MET A 166 7.94 -3.66 5.95
N LYS A 167 8.80 -3.03 5.13
CA LYS A 167 10.10 -3.60 4.74
C LYS A 167 11.00 -3.84 5.94
N LYS A 168 11.04 -2.88 6.88
CA LYS A 168 11.80 -3.01 8.13
C LYS A 168 11.29 -4.17 8.97
N THR A 169 10.00 -4.20 9.31
CA THR A 169 9.40 -5.27 10.14
C THR A 169 9.60 -6.65 9.51
N TYR A 170 9.45 -6.77 8.19
CA TYR A 170 9.71 -8.04 7.51
C TYR A 170 11.17 -8.48 7.64
N LYS A 171 12.11 -7.54 7.45
CA LYS A 171 13.55 -7.81 7.61
C LYS A 171 13.87 -8.21 9.04
N ASP A 172 13.41 -7.45 10.03
CA ASP A 172 13.66 -7.71 11.45
C ASP A 172 13.14 -9.09 11.86
N ASN A 173 11.95 -9.49 11.41
CA ASN A 173 11.38 -10.81 11.69
C ASN A 173 12.18 -11.94 11.00
N LYS A 174 12.65 -11.70 9.77
CA LYS A 174 13.46 -12.66 9.03
C LYS A 174 14.83 -12.85 9.67
N ASP A 175 15.46 -11.79 10.13
CA ASP A 175 16.78 -11.84 10.75
C ASP A 175 16.70 -12.53 12.12
N LYS A 176 15.68 -12.20 12.95
CA LYS A 176 15.38 -12.96 14.18
C LYS A 176 15.24 -14.46 13.92
N LYS A 177 14.51 -14.86 12.88
CA LYS A 177 14.35 -16.29 12.53
C LYS A 177 15.69 -16.97 12.21
N LYS A 178 16.61 -16.28 11.52
CA LYS A 178 17.95 -16.82 11.25
C LYS A 178 18.77 -16.97 12.52
N ASP A 179 18.69 -15.98 13.41
CA ASP A 179 19.41 -16.02 14.69
C ASP A 179 18.89 -17.16 15.56
N TYR A 180 17.57 -17.34 15.66
CA TYR A 180 16.98 -18.48 16.36
C TYR A 180 17.45 -19.82 15.77
N TRP A 181 17.40 -19.99 14.45
CA TRP A 181 17.89 -21.22 13.81
C TRP A 181 19.39 -21.44 14.02
N GLY A 182 20.20 -20.38 14.03
CA GLY A 182 21.63 -20.44 14.31
C GLY A 182 21.95 -20.80 15.77
N ILE A 183 21.13 -20.32 16.72
CA ILE A 183 21.25 -20.68 18.13
C ILE A 183 20.85 -22.15 18.35
N ILE A 184 19.72 -22.59 17.78
CA ILE A 184 19.25 -23.98 17.92
C ILE A 184 20.25 -24.99 17.33
N HIS A 185 20.85 -24.67 16.17
CA HIS A 185 21.88 -25.51 15.55
C HIS A 185 23.20 -25.52 16.34
N ASN A 186 23.64 -24.39 16.90
CA ASN A 186 24.83 -24.36 17.77
C ASN A 186 24.60 -25.03 19.13
N MET A 187 23.36 -25.10 19.61
CA MET A 187 23.00 -25.79 20.85
C MET A 187 22.77 -27.30 20.67
N GLY A 188 22.94 -27.85 19.46
CA GLY A 188 22.83 -29.29 19.21
C GLY A 188 21.44 -29.87 19.44
N ILE A 189 20.40 -29.03 19.29
CA ILE A 189 19.02 -29.52 19.23
C ILE A 189 18.76 -29.83 17.76
N PHE A 190 18.62 -31.13 17.46
CA PHE A 190 18.69 -31.82 16.15
C PHE A 190 20.08 -32.37 15.80
#